data_AF-A0A954GBH5-F1
#
_entry.id   AF-A0A954GBH5-F1
#
_cell.length_a   1.000
_cell.length_b   1.000
_cell.length_c   1.000
_cell.angle_alpha   90.00
_cell.angle_beta   90.00
_cell.angle_gamma   90.00
#
_symmetry.space_group_name_H-M   'P 1'
#
loop_
_entity.id
_entity.type
_entity.pdbx_description
1 polymer ?
#
loop_
_entity_poly.entity_id
_entity_poly.type
_entity_poly.pdbx_seq_one_letter_code
_entity_poly.pdbx_strand_id
1 'polypeptide(L)'
;MRSRITCPHCWQEFAPHEIHWIAVHPDLCGDPVAGSDEQLRFLPTRFNVNGQAIDIKGVPCNDLACPHCHLKIPRAILEMRPLLFSILGAPGSGKSYFLASMIWGLRNILRRSFQLAFSDADPLANQLLN
;
A
#
# COMPACT_ATOMS: atom_id res chain seq x y z
N MET A 1 -11.68 -7.31 11.92
CA MET A 1 -10.91 -6.16 11.38
C MET A 1 -9.64 -6.01 12.23
N ARG A 2 -8.47 -5.72 11.64
CA ARG A 2 -7.21 -5.61 12.40
C ARG A 2 -7.26 -4.43 13.37
N SER A 3 -6.66 -4.54 14.56
CA SER A 3 -6.60 -3.43 15.52
C SER A 3 -5.57 -2.37 15.14
N ARG A 4 -4.49 -2.77 14.47
CA ARG A 4 -3.41 -1.91 13.98
C ARG A 4 -2.87 -2.35 12.62
N ILE A 5 -2.41 -1.36 11.87
CA ILE A 5 -1.78 -1.46 10.56
C ILE A 5 -0.40 -0.81 10.66
N THR A 6 0.59 -1.36 9.98
CA THR A 6 1.94 -0.78 9.88
C THR A 6 2.13 -0.26 8.46
N CYS A 7 2.46 1.02 8.30
CA CYS A 7 2.77 1.58 6.98
C CYS A 7 4.00 0.89 6.36
N PRO A 8 3.96 0.39 5.11
CA PRO A 8 5.13 -0.21 4.48
C PRO A 8 6.24 0.81 4.15
N HIS A 9 5.89 2.10 4.12
CA HIS A 9 6.81 3.18 3.75
C HIS A 9 7.52 3.80 4.95
N CYS A 10 6.76 4.30 5.92
CA CYS A 10 7.32 5.00 7.09
C CYS A 10 7.35 4.15 8.37
N TRP A 11 6.81 2.92 8.33
CA TRP A 11 6.79 1.95 9.43
C TRP A 11 6.03 2.41 10.68
N GLN A 12 5.32 3.54 10.61
CA GLN A 12 4.39 3.96 11.65
C GLN A 12 3.19 3.03 11.75
N GLU A 13 2.74 2.81 12.98
CA GLU A 13 1.54 2.06 13.27
C GLU A 13 0.34 2.98 13.52
N PHE A 14 -0.80 2.63 12.95
CA PHE A 14 -2.05 3.37 13.11
C PHE A 14 -3.25 2.43 13.07
N ALA A 15 -4.39 2.86 13.60
CA ALA A 15 -5.64 2.14 13.56
C ALA A 15 -6.29 2.25 12.15
N PRO A 16 -7.04 1.24 11.69
CA PRO A 16 -7.65 1.29 10.36
C PRO A 16 -8.55 2.48 10.09
N HIS A 17 -9.21 3.04 11.11
CA HIS A 17 -10.09 4.20 10.95
C HIS A 17 -9.34 5.53 10.79
N GLU A 18 -8.03 5.54 11.05
CA GLU A 18 -7.15 6.69 10.82
C GLU A 18 -6.62 6.70 9.38
N ILE A 19 -6.92 5.68 8.56
CA ILE A 19 -6.43 5.63 7.18
C ILE A 19 -7.04 6.75 6.34
N HIS A 20 -6.19 7.47 5.62
CA HIS A 20 -6.66 8.47 4.68
C HIS A 20 -7.08 7.82 3.36
N TRP A 21 -8.05 8.45 2.69
CA TRP A 21 -8.38 8.20 1.30
C TRP A 21 -7.80 9.31 0.44
N ILE A 22 -7.47 9.00 -0.81
CA ILE A 22 -6.92 9.98 -1.75
C ILE A 22 -8.06 10.48 -2.62
N ALA A 23 -8.26 11.80 -2.64
CA ALA A 23 -9.27 12.45 -3.47
C ALA A 23 -9.00 12.21 -4.97
N VAL A 24 -10.08 12.26 -5.77
CA VAL A 24 -9.99 12.06 -7.22
C VAL A 24 -10.40 13.34 -7.98
N HIS A 25 -11.27 14.16 -7.40
CA HIS A 25 -11.71 15.39 -8.07
C HIS A 25 -10.53 16.37 -8.30
N PRO A 26 -10.34 16.92 -9.52
CA PRO A 26 -9.19 17.76 -9.86
C PRO A 26 -8.96 18.97 -8.94
N ASP A 27 -10.04 19.63 -8.49
CA ASP A 27 -9.97 20.75 -7.53
C ASP A 27 -9.44 20.38 -6.13
N LEU A 28 -9.34 19.09 -5.80
CA LEU A 28 -8.92 18.61 -4.48
C LEU A 28 -7.43 18.23 -4.50
N CYS A 29 -6.57 19.16 -4.93
CA CYS A 29 -5.11 19.03 -4.87
C CYS A 29 -4.49 19.92 -3.77
N GLY A 30 -3.18 19.79 -3.55
CA GLY A 30 -2.45 20.60 -2.57
C GLY A 30 -2.27 19.90 -1.23
N ASP A 31 -1.83 18.65 -1.23
CA ASP A 31 -1.61 17.91 0.00
C ASP A 31 -0.41 18.46 0.81
N PRO A 32 -0.58 18.76 2.10
CA PRO A 32 0.47 19.42 2.90
C PRO A 32 1.69 18.53 3.19
N VAL A 33 1.59 17.21 2.97
CA VAL A 33 2.67 16.25 3.26
C VAL A 33 3.20 15.60 1.98
N ALA A 34 2.31 15.18 1.07
CA ALA A 34 2.68 14.55 -0.19
C ALA A 34 3.17 15.56 -1.25
N GLY A 35 2.67 16.81 -1.22
CA GLY A 35 3.11 17.88 -2.10
C GLY A 35 1.97 18.71 -2.69
N SER A 36 2.29 19.88 -3.23
CA SER A 36 1.31 20.81 -3.80
C SER A 36 0.57 20.24 -5.02
N ASP A 37 1.23 19.38 -5.79
CA ASP A 37 0.68 18.80 -7.02
C ASP A 37 -0.07 17.48 -6.75
N GLU A 38 -0.07 17.04 -5.50
CA GLU A 38 -0.68 15.79 -5.08
C GLU A 38 -2.15 15.99 -4.69
N GLN A 39 -2.98 14.97 -4.95
CA GLN A 39 -4.39 14.95 -4.53
C GLN A 39 -4.50 14.96 -2.99
N LEU A 40 -5.50 15.63 -2.44
CA LEU A 40 -5.70 15.75 -1.01
C LEU A 40 -5.97 14.38 -0.37
N ARG A 41 -5.32 14.11 0.75
CA ARG A 41 -5.64 12.99 1.63
C ARG A 41 -6.73 13.44 2.61
N PHE A 42 -7.76 12.61 2.81
CA PHE A 42 -8.88 12.95 3.68
C PHE A 42 -9.36 11.74 4.49
N LEU A 43 -9.93 12.02 5.67
CA LEU A 43 -10.70 11.03 6.43
C LEU A 43 -12.13 10.98 5.88
N PRO A 44 -12.62 9.78 5.51
CA PRO A 44 -13.91 9.64 4.87
C PRO A 44 -15.06 9.79 5.87
N THR A 45 -16.08 10.56 5.49
CA THR A 45 -17.35 10.67 6.25
C THR A 45 -18.50 9.95 5.58
N ARG A 46 -18.33 9.56 4.31
CA ARG A 46 -19.36 8.94 3.48
C ARG A 46 -18.73 7.85 2.63
N PHE A 47 -19.50 6.79 2.41
CA PHE A 47 -19.14 5.68 1.54
C PHE A 47 -20.30 5.34 0.61
N ASN A 48 -20.00 4.83 -0.58
CA ASN A 48 -21.01 4.22 -1.43
C ASN A 48 -21.20 2.73 -1.09
N VAL A 49 -22.12 2.07 -1.80
CA VAL A 49 -22.46 0.64 -1.59
C VAL A 49 -21.29 -0.32 -1.87
N ASN A 50 -20.27 0.13 -2.61
CA ASN A 50 -19.06 -0.64 -2.91
C ASN A 50 -17.96 -0.44 -1.85
N GLY A 51 -18.23 0.33 -0.79
CA GLY A 51 -17.25 0.65 0.25
C GLY A 51 -16.14 1.59 -0.23
N GLN A 52 -16.38 2.38 -1.26
CA GLN A 52 -15.50 3.47 -1.69
C GLN A 52 -15.84 4.74 -0.92
N ALA A 53 -14.82 5.43 -0.39
CA ALA A 53 -15.05 6.75 0.20
C ALA A 53 -15.52 7.74 -0.86
N ILE A 54 -16.41 8.66 -0.48
CA ILE A 54 -16.89 9.73 -1.35
C ILE A 54 -16.21 11.03 -0.91
N ASP A 55 -15.49 11.68 -1.81
CA ASP A 55 -14.86 12.97 -1.51
C ASP A 55 -15.91 14.10 -1.30
N ILE A 56 -15.43 15.30 -0.95
CA ILE A 56 -16.32 16.42 -0.68
C ILE A 56 -17.07 16.91 -1.93
N LYS A 57 -16.57 16.59 -3.13
CA LYS A 57 -17.17 16.92 -4.43
C LYS A 57 -18.11 15.81 -4.94
N GLY A 58 -18.25 14.70 -4.22
CA GLY A 58 -19.16 13.62 -4.55
C GLY A 58 -18.56 12.53 -5.42
N VAL A 59 -17.24 12.48 -5.60
CA VAL A 59 -16.56 11.49 -6.45
C VAL A 59 -16.12 10.29 -5.60
N PRO A 60 -16.40 9.05 -6.04
CA PRO A 60 -15.93 7.85 -5.36
C PRO A 60 -14.40 7.68 -5.53
N CYS A 61 -13.72 7.48 -4.42
CA CYS A 61 -12.27 7.33 -4.33
C CYS A 61 -11.91 5.86 -4.12
N ASN A 62 -10.76 5.42 -4.66
CA ASN A 62 -10.31 4.02 -4.57
C ASN A 62 -9.05 3.82 -3.74
N ASP A 63 -8.22 4.86 -3.67
CA ASP A 63 -6.87 4.76 -3.16
C ASP A 63 -6.81 5.20 -1.69
N LEU A 64 -5.92 4.53 -0.96
CA LEU A 64 -5.67 4.76 0.45
C LEU A 64 -4.28 5.35 0.65
N ALA A 65 -4.10 6.12 1.71
CA ALA A 65 -2.82 6.72 2.07
C ALA A 65 -2.53 6.59 3.57
N CYS A 66 -1.25 6.60 3.90
CA CYS A 66 -0.80 6.68 5.29
C CYS A 66 -1.23 8.03 5.92
N PRO A 67 -1.77 8.06 7.15
CA PRO A 67 -2.03 9.33 7.83
C PRO A 67 -0.77 10.08 8.25
N HIS A 68 0.41 9.44 8.22
CA HIS A 68 1.66 10.06 8.64
C HIS A 68 2.51 10.55 7.47
N CYS A 69 2.78 9.69 6.49
CA CYS A 69 3.62 10.05 5.34
C CYS A 69 2.85 10.33 4.05
N HIS A 70 1.53 10.15 4.03
CA HIS A 70 0.63 10.41 2.90
C HIS A 70 0.94 9.63 1.61
N LEU A 71 1.91 8.71 1.63
CA LEU A 71 2.17 7.78 0.54
C LEU A 71 1.03 6.77 0.43
N LYS A 72 0.72 6.38 -0.82
CA LYS A 72 -0.32 5.40 -1.15
C LYS A 72 0.00 4.05 -0.50
N ILE A 73 -1.00 3.41 0.09
CA ILE A 73 -0.86 2.08 0.71
C ILE A 73 -1.80 1.08 0.01
N PRO A 74 -1.36 -0.16 -0.26
CA PRO A 74 -2.24 -1.20 -0.81
C PRO A 74 -3.40 -1.53 0.13
N ARG A 75 -4.63 -1.64 -0.42
CA ARG A 75 -5.83 -2.03 0.35
C ARG A 75 -5.68 -3.37 1.06
N ALA A 76 -4.91 -4.29 0.48
CA ALA A 76 -4.62 -5.63 1.04
C ALA A 76 -4.05 -5.58 2.47
N ILE A 77 -3.44 -4.46 2.89
CA ILE A 77 -2.90 -4.29 4.25
C ILE A 77 -3.98 -4.29 5.34
N LEU A 78 -5.21 -3.90 4.97
CA LEU A 78 -6.37 -3.91 5.85
C LEU A 78 -6.84 -5.34 6.15
N GLU A 79 -6.63 -6.25 5.20
CA GLU A 79 -7.11 -7.62 5.23
C GLU A 79 -6.06 -8.55 5.85
N MET A 80 -4.80 -8.44 5.42
CA MET A 80 -3.71 -9.32 5.83
C MET A 80 -2.53 -8.54 6.40
N ARG A 81 -1.86 -9.11 7.41
CA ARG A 81 -0.60 -8.56 7.94
C ARG A 81 0.53 -8.76 6.92
N PRO A 82 1.12 -7.68 6.38
CA PRO A 82 2.26 -7.84 5.49
C PRO A 82 3.48 -8.33 6.28
N LEU A 83 4.31 -9.14 5.65
CA LEU A 83 5.66 -9.44 6.13
C LEU A 83 6.60 -8.37 5.58
N LEU A 84 7.06 -7.48 6.45
CA LEU A 84 8.05 -6.44 6.11
C LEU A 84 9.45 -6.94 6.51
N PHE A 85 10.40 -6.88 5.58
CA PHE A 85 11.81 -7.19 5.84
C PHE A 85 12.70 -6.33 4.96
N SER A 86 13.95 -6.13 5.38
CA SER A 86 14.95 -5.36 4.65
C SER A 86 16.15 -6.23 4.29
N ILE A 87 16.69 -6.06 3.09
CA ILE A 87 17.88 -6.78 2.62
C ILE A 87 19.05 -5.78 2.60
N LEU A 88 19.98 -5.95 3.53
CA LEU A 88 21.16 -5.10 3.69
C LEU A 88 22.41 -5.79 3.16
N GLY A 89 23.32 -5.02 2.58
CA GLY A 89 24.60 -5.54 2.09
C GLY A 89 25.35 -4.56 1.19
N ALA A 90 26.67 -4.70 1.12
CA ALA A 90 27.53 -3.84 0.30
C ALA A 90 27.15 -3.87 -1.20
N PRO A 91 27.48 -2.83 -2.00
CA PRO A 91 27.36 -2.89 -3.45
C PRO A 91 28.02 -4.16 -4.00
N GLY A 92 27.35 -4.86 -4.93
CA GLY A 92 27.86 -6.12 -5.49
C GLY A 92 27.69 -7.38 -4.63
N SER A 93 27.14 -7.30 -3.41
CA SER A 93 26.99 -8.47 -2.51
C SER A 93 25.88 -9.46 -2.88
N GLY A 94 25.32 -9.38 -4.09
CA GLY A 94 24.30 -10.32 -4.57
C GLY A 94 22.88 -10.13 -4.02
N LYS A 95 22.54 -8.99 -3.40
CA LYS A 95 21.19 -8.73 -2.84
C LYS A 95 20.04 -8.99 -3.83
N SER A 96 20.19 -8.51 -5.07
CA SER A 96 19.18 -8.70 -6.13
C SER A 96 19.04 -10.17 -6.51
N TYR A 97 20.16 -10.91 -6.56
CA TYR A 97 20.15 -12.34 -6.81
C TYR A 97 19.44 -13.10 -5.68
N PHE A 98 19.76 -12.77 -4.42
CA PHE A 98 19.10 -13.34 -3.26
C PHE A 98 17.59 -13.10 -3.27
N LEU A 99 17.15 -11.87 -3.54
CA LEU A 99 15.73 -11.52 -3.65
C LEU A 99 15.04 -12.31 -4.77
N ALA A 100 15.64 -12.39 -5.95
CA ALA A 100 15.10 -13.15 -7.08
C ALA A 100 14.98 -14.66 -6.77
N SER A 101 16.03 -15.26 -6.20
CA SER A 101 16.02 -16.67 -5.78
C SER A 101 14.98 -16.94 -4.71
N MET A 102 14.81 -16.03 -3.75
CA MET A 102 13.80 -16.14 -2.71
C MET A 102 12.37 -16.04 -3.27
N ILE A 103 12.09 -15.09 -4.16
CA ILE A 103 10.78 -14.96 -4.83
C ILE A 103 10.48 -16.25 -5.61
N TRP A 104 11.43 -16.77 -6.38
CA TRP A 104 11.27 -18.05 -7.08
C TRP A 104 11.00 -19.20 -6.11
N GLY A 105 11.73 -19.28 -5.00
CA GLY A 105 11.53 -20.28 -3.96
C GLY A 105 10.14 -20.21 -3.36
N LEU A 106 9.67 -19.02 -2.97
CA LEU A 106 8.33 -18.79 -2.43
C LEU A 106 7.24 -19.22 -3.41
N ARG A 107 7.33 -18.85 -4.69
CA ARG A 107 6.37 -19.26 -5.73
C ARG A 107 6.26 -20.79 -5.84
N ASN A 108 7.36 -21.51 -5.69
CA ASN A 108 7.37 -22.97 -5.76
C ASN A 108 6.87 -23.62 -4.47
N ILE A 109 7.36 -23.18 -3.30
CA ILE A 109 7.04 -23.76 -2.00
C ILE A 109 5.56 -23.54 -1.66
N LEU A 110 5.06 -22.32 -1.83
CA LEU A 110 3.66 -21.97 -1.56
C LEU A 110 2.70 -22.75 -2.45
N ARG A 111 3.03 -22.87 -3.74
CA ARG A 111 2.21 -23.66 -4.68
C ARG A 111 2.21 -25.15 -4.31
N ARG A 112 3.39 -25.75 -4.09
CA ARG A 112 3.50 -27.21 -3.89
C ARG A 112 2.97 -27.66 -2.53
N SER A 113 3.31 -26.93 -1.47
CA SER A 113 3.07 -27.38 -0.10
C SER A 113 1.77 -26.85 0.49
N PHE A 114 1.26 -25.72 -0.02
CA PHE A 114 0.08 -25.05 0.52
C PHE A 114 -1.03 -24.82 -0.51
N GLN A 115 -0.81 -25.17 -1.79
CA GLN A 115 -1.75 -24.88 -2.90
C GLN A 115 -2.12 -23.39 -3.00
N LEU A 116 -1.19 -22.51 -2.62
CA LEU A 116 -1.37 -21.06 -2.67
C LEU A 116 -0.72 -20.47 -3.92
N ALA A 117 -1.43 -19.56 -4.58
CA ALA A 117 -0.87 -18.72 -5.63
C ALA A 117 -0.07 -17.56 -5.01
N PHE A 118 1.11 -17.29 -5.57
CA PHE A 118 1.91 -16.11 -5.22
C PHE A 118 1.83 -15.12 -6.38
N SER A 119 1.08 -14.04 -6.17
CA SER A 119 0.80 -12.99 -7.15
C SER A 119 1.26 -11.63 -6.65
N ASP A 120 1.50 -10.73 -7.58
CA ASP A 120 1.76 -9.32 -7.25
C ASP A 120 0.47 -8.65 -6.73
N ALA A 121 0.55 -8.05 -5.55
CA ALA A 121 -0.57 -7.36 -4.91
C ALA A 121 -0.65 -5.86 -5.29
N ASP A 122 0.45 -5.27 -5.77
CA ASP A 122 0.51 -3.88 -6.22
C ASP A 122 1.53 -3.73 -7.35
N PRO A 123 1.11 -3.99 -8.61
CA PRO A 123 1.98 -3.89 -9.77
C PRO A 123 2.58 -2.50 -9.97
N LEU A 124 1.89 -1.44 -9.54
CA LEU A 124 2.37 -0.06 -9.68
C LEU A 124 3.55 0.19 -8.74
N ALA A 125 3.46 -0.26 -7.50
CA ALA A 125 4.58 -0.19 -6.56
C ALA A 125 5.81 -0.98 -7.04
N ASN A 126 5.58 -2.08 -7.78
CA ASN A 126 6.63 -2.94 -8.32
C ASN A 126 7.12 -2.54 -9.72
N GLN A 127 6.61 -1.47 -10.33
CA GLN A 127 7.05 -1.04 -11.68
C GLN A 127 8.54 -0.73 -11.74
N LEU A 128 9.12 -0.16 -10.67
CA LEU A 128 10.54 0.17 -10.61
C LEU A 128 11.46 -1.08 -10.56
N LEU A 129 10.89 -2.27 -10.35
CA LEU A 129 11.62 -3.53 -10.27
C LEU A 129 11.60 -4.33 -11.57
N ASN A 130 10.78 -3.94 -12.56
CA ASN A 130 10.60 -4.64 -13.84
C ASN A 130 11.37 -3.98 -14.98
#